data_AF-A0A1Y5IJ29-F1
#
_entry.id   AF-A0A1Y5IJ29-F1
#
_cell.length_a   1.000
_cell.length_b   1.000
_cell.length_c   1.000
_cell.angle_alpha   90.00
_cell.angle_beta   90.00
_cell.angle_gamma   90.00
#
_symmetry.space_group_name_H-M   'P 1'
#
loop_
_entity.id
_entity.type
_entity.pdbx_description
1 polymer ?
#
loop_
_entity_poly.entity_id
_entity_poly.type
_entity_poly.pdbx_seq_one_letter_code
_entity_poly.pdbx_strand_id
1 'polypeptide(L)'
;MTLVEPRARRGIHPLVVPLAVDPVEGVTIGLYVKGEEDCASVVRVAGEGRHLELLGRNASEYVHRAIVEEEWRSDETETVVAAAAGAVGVSLHNHGAFKTSGKEFDVYVTTQIGKFPSSMEGLVRRHLKRDDVQSALITCDLYKSTFGEWGSSHAFVADLYNDLGRGEEARDAARNALQTPWATVGGDETIKRMLDLAGWSGKTVTEIKEVLETRRGPNAAAFDGPKSEKQLAREEAELLLDQVAAGEIESATVNQRLAECYMKAGNSTLAKFVMCGSGSPADAALDGWSAPERYTATSDDENANPENVQRELMRMKRRGCDRAEKLLHSVSPVRESETRKRHKVFRELQSLHDSQNSILSSMGTLLEKLEALKLKG
;
A
#
# COMPACT_ATOMS: atom_id res chain seq x y z
N MET A 1 -15.98 -16.52 -5.14
CA MET A 1 -15.02 -16.23 -4.07
C MET A 1 -15.37 -17.02 -2.81
N THR A 2 -14.37 -17.67 -2.23
CA THR A 2 -14.47 -18.43 -0.98
C THR A 2 -13.48 -17.84 0.02
N LEU A 3 -13.93 -17.57 1.25
CA LEU A 3 -13.03 -17.07 2.30
C LEU A 3 -11.97 -18.12 2.63
N VAL A 4 -10.75 -17.66 2.89
CA VAL A 4 -9.63 -18.54 3.26
C VAL A 4 -8.98 -18.05 4.53
N GLU A 5 -8.38 -18.98 5.27
CA GLU A 5 -7.69 -18.65 6.49
C GLU A 5 -6.43 -17.81 6.21
N PRO A 6 -6.11 -16.80 7.05
CA PRO A 6 -4.90 -15.99 6.89
C PRO A 6 -3.58 -16.79 6.86
N ARG A 7 -3.57 -18.02 7.38
CA ARG A 7 -2.42 -18.93 7.39
C ARG A 7 -2.23 -19.70 6.08
N ALA A 8 -3.21 -19.72 5.18
CA ALA A 8 -3.18 -20.46 3.91
C ALA A 8 -2.27 -19.80 2.86
N ARG A 9 -1.00 -19.54 3.22
CA ARG A 9 -0.03 -18.75 2.44
C ARG A 9 0.89 -19.59 1.55
N ARG A 10 0.61 -20.88 1.42
CA ARG A 10 1.38 -21.78 0.57
C ARG A 10 1.07 -21.48 -0.90
N GLY A 11 2.12 -21.35 -1.72
CA GLY A 11 1.97 -21.17 -3.17
C GLY A 11 1.48 -19.78 -3.58
N ILE A 12 1.57 -18.78 -2.70
CA ILE A 12 1.32 -17.38 -3.02
C ILE A 12 2.55 -16.52 -2.69
N HIS A 13 2.50 -15.25 -3.08
CA HIS A 13 3.59 -14.30 -2.85
C HIS A 13 3.92 -14.22 -1.34
N PRO A 14 5.20 -14.36 -0.93
CA PRO A 14 5.59 -14.49 0.49
C PRO A 14 5.13 -13.36 1.41
N LEU A 15 4.88 -12.18 0.84
CA LEU A 15 4.45 -10.97 1.53
C LEU A 15 2.93 -10.76 1.57
N VAL A 16 2.12 -11.76 1.17
CA VAL A 16 0.66 -11.63 1.11
C VAL A 16 -0.03 -12.48 2.20
N VAL A 17 -1.02 -11.89 2.84
CA VAL A 17 -2.01 -12.60 3.66
C VAL A 17 -3.29 -12.78 2.85
N PRO A 18 -3.73 -14.01 2.55
CA PRO A 18 -4.92 -14.24 1.74
C PRO A 18 -6.18 -13.97 2.56
N LEU A 19 -7.22 -13.49 1.88
CA LEU A 19 -8.54 -13.21 2.44
C LEU A 19 -9.62 -14.06 1.77
N ALA A 20 -9.56 -14.16 0.45
CA ALA A 20 -10.49 -14.95 -0.34
C ALA A 20 -9.82 -15.50 -1.60
N VAL A 21 -10.31 -16.62 -2.09
CA VAL A 21 -9.85 -17.25 -3.34
C VAL A 21 -11.04 -17.43 -4.28
N ASP A 22 -10.83 -17.15 -5.56
CA ASP A 22 -11.71 -17.62 -6.61
C ASP A 22 -11.34 -19.07 -6.96
N PRO A 23 -12.21 -20.06 -6.65
CA PRO A 23 -11.89 -21.46 -6.92
C PRO A 23 -11.86 -21.80 -8.41
N VAL A 24 -12.45 -20.96 -9.28
CA VAL A 24 -12.51 -21.18 -10.72
C VAL A 24 -11.25 -20.64 -11.39
N GLU A 25 -10.87 -19.41 -11.07
CA GLU A 25 -9.72 -18.74 -11.69
C GLU A 25 -8.41 -18.95 -10.92
N GLY A 26 -8.46 -19.51 -9.71
CA GLY A 26 -7.30 -19.65 -8.82
C GLY A 26 -6.77 -18.30 -8.32
N VAL A 27 -7.53 -17.23 -8.50
CA VAL A 27 -7.14 -15.86 -8.15
C VAL A 27 -7.35 -15.62 -6.66
N THR A 28 -6.35 -15.07 -5.98
CA THR A 28 -6.45 -14.79 -4.53
C THR A 28 -6.56 -13.28 -4.29
N ILE A 29 -7.51 -12.85 -3.46
CA ILE A 29 -7.53 -11.50 -2.89
C ILE A 29 -6.84 -11.53 -1.54
N GLY A 30 -5.92 -10.60 -1.30
CA GLY A 30 -5.12 -10.59 -0.09
C GLY A 30 -4.65 -9.21 0.34
N LEU A 31 -3.99 -9.17 1.49
CA LEU A 31 -3.30 -8.01 2.05
C LEU A 31 -1.81 -8.14 1.81
N TYR A 32 -1.23 -7.19 1.08
CA TYR A 32 0.20 -7.10 0.82
C TYR A 32 0.91 -6.28 1.91
N VAL A 33 1.90 -6.90 2.56
CA VAL A 33 2.63 -6.33 3.71
C VAL A 33 4.09 -6.08 3.31
N LYS A 34 4.43 -4.81 3.07
CA LYS A 34 5.79 -4.39 2.65
C LYS A 34 6.70 -3.99 3.83
N GLY A 35 6.13 -3.73 5.00
CA GLY A 35 6.85 -3.33 6.21
C GLY A 35 5.93 -3.10 7.41
N GLU A 36 6.52 -2.75 8.57
CA GLU A 36 5.77 -2.53 9.83
C GLU A 36 4.93 -1.24 9.84
N GLU A 37 5.35 -0.21 9.09
CA GLU A 37 4.69 1.11 9.07
C GLU A 37 3.69 1.28 7.93
N ASP A 38 3.64 0.34 6.98
CA ASP A 38 2.80 0.44 5.80
C ASP A 38 1.38 -0.08 6.09
N CYS A 39 0.38 0.74 5.77
CA CYS A 39 -0.99 0.25 5.67
C CYS A 39 -1.04 -0.84 4.61
N ALA A 40 -1.47 -2.05 5.01
CA ALA A 40 -1.50 -3.19 4.10
C ALA A 40 -2.40 -2.87 2.88
N SER A 41 -1.81 -2.98 1.69
CA SER A 41 -2.52 -2.76 0.44
C SER A 41 -3.38 -3.97 0.10
N VAL A 42 -4.58 -3.75 -0.44
CA VAL A 42 -5.42 -4.83 -0.95
C VAL A 42 -4.96 -5.17 -2.36
N VAL A 43 -4.62 -6.43 -2.59
CA VAL A 43 -4.08 -6.92 -3.85
C VAL A 43 -4.86 -8.12 -4.37
N ARG A 44 -4.88 -8.26 -5.68
CA ARG A 44 -5.17 -9.50 -6.38
C ARG A 44 -3.85 -10.21 -6.68
N VAL A 45 -3.76 -11.49 -6.34
CA VAL A 45 -2.63 -12.36 -6.62
C VAL A 45 -3.01 -13.28 -7.78
N ALA A 46 -2.18 -13.27 -8.83
CA ALA A 46 -2.37 -14.03 -10.06
C ALA A 46 -1.07 -14.73 -10.49
N GLY A 47 -1.14 -15.52 -11.58
CA GLY A 47 -0.01 -16.23 -12.17
C GLY A 47 0.67 -17.18 -11.18
N GLU A 48 -0.10 -18.15 -10.68
CA GLU A 48 0.38 -19.15 -9.71
C GLU A 48 0.95 -18.51 -8.43
N GLY A 49 0.34 -17.40 -8.01
CA GLY A 49 0.70 -16.74 -6.77
C GLY A 49 1.86 -15.75 -6.85
N ARG A 50 2.42 -15.50 -8.05
CA ARG A 50 3.65 -14.71 -8.22
C ARG A 50 3.41 -13.21 -8.44
N HIS A 51 2.28 -12.87 -9.05
CA HIS A 51 2.02 -11.51 -9.54
C HIS A 51 0.96 -10.81 -8.71
N LEU A 52 1.15 -9.51 -8.48
CA LEU A 52 0.33 -8.66 -7.63
C LEU A 52 -0.27 -7.51 -8.45
N GLU A 53 -1.58 -7.38 -8.35
CA GLU A 53 -2.32 -6.23 -8.87
C GLU A 53 -2.93 -5.44 -7.71
N LEU A 54 -2.64 -4.15 -7.65
CA LEU A 54 -3.16 -3.27 -6.60
C LEU A 54 -4.64 -2.95 -6.82
N LEU A 55 -5.48 -3.36 -5.85
CA LEU A 55 -6.93 -3.09 -5.86
C LEU A 55 -7.31 -1.88 -5.00
N GLY A 56 -6.50 -1.56 -4.00
CA GLY A 56 -6.68 -0.40 -3.14
C GLY A 56 -5.49 -0.25 -2.20
N ARG A 57 -5.11 0.98 -1.86
CA ARG A 57 -3.94 1.24 -0.99
C ARG A 57 -4.16 0.78 0.45
N ASN A 58 -5.42 0.59 0.82
CA ASN A 58 -5.85 0.07 2.11
C ASN A 58 -7.27 -0.51 1.97
N ALA A 59 -7.72 -1.23 3.01
CA ALA A 59 -9.05 -1.84 3.04
C ALA A 59 -10.19 -0.83 2.95
N SER A 60 -10.04 0.37 3.51
CA SER A 60 -11.08 1.42 3.49
C SER A 60 -11.34 1.90 2.06
N GLU A 61 -10.29 2.24 1.31
CA GLU A 61 -10.40 2.63 -0.11
C GLU A 61 -11.00 1.49 -0.96
N TYR A 62 -10.55 0.26 -0.74
CA TYR A 62 -11.05 -0.90 -1.47
C TYR A 62 -12.56 -1.13 -1.24
N VAL A 63 -13.00 -1.12 0.03
CA VAL A 63 -14.41 -1.31 0.38
C VAL A 63 -15.26 -0.14 -0.10
N HIS A 64 -14.82 1.10 0.09
CA HIS A 64 -15.55 2.28 -0.37
C HIS A 64 -15.75 2.23 -1.90
N ARG A 65 -14.70 1.88 -2.65
CA ARG A 65 -14.83 1.69 -4.10
C ARG A 65 -15.83 0.58 -4.45
N ALA A 66 -15.81 -0.56 -3.76
CA ALA A 66 -16.74 -1.67 -4.02
C ALA A 66 -18.21 -1.27 -3.78
N ILE A 67 -18.48 -0.47 -2.75
CA ILE A 67 -19.83 0.08 -2.49
C ILE A 67 -20.29 0.98 -3.63
N VAL A 68 -19.41 1.87 -4.12
CA VAL A 68 -19.74 2.76 -5.24
C VAL A 68 -19.88 1.99 -6.55
N GLU A 69 -19.13 0.90 -6.73
CA GLU A 69 -19.21 0.04 -7.90
C GLU A 69 -20.51 -0.78 -7.94
N GLU A 70 -21.02 -1.20 -6.77
CA GLU A 70 -22.37 -1.78 -6.61
C GLU A 70 -23.45 -0.77 -7.06
N GLU A 71 -23.38 0.48 -6.57
CA GLU A 71 -24.31 1.56 -6.96
C GLU A 71 -24.21 1.91 -8.45
N TRP A 72 -23.00 1.80 -9.05
CA TRP A 72 -22.81 2.06 -10.48
C TRP A 72 -23.37 0.96 -11.37
N ARG A 73 -23.32 -0.31 -10.94
CA ARG A 73 -23.78 -1.47 -11.71
C ARG A 73 -25.26 -1.78 -11.53
N SER A 74 -25.84 -1.47 -10.37
CA SER A 74 -27.23 -1.77 -10.06
C SER A 74 -28.08 -0.51 -9.94
N ASP A 75 -29.33 -0.61 -10.43
CA ASP A 75 -30.38 0.37 -10.17
C ASP A 75 -31.15 0.13 -8.88
N GLU A 76 -30.82 -0.95 -8.18
CA GLU A 76 -31.44 -1.34 -6.93
C GLU A 76 -30.94 -0.44 -5.78
N THR A 77 -31.81 -0.24 -4.79
CA THR A 77 -31.49 0.44 -3.53
C THR A 77 -30.68 -0.44 -2.58
N GLU A 78 -30.25 -1.61 -3.04
CA GLU A 78 -29.54 -2.57 -2.22
C GLU A 78 -28.13 -2.06 -1.91
N THR A 79 -27.75 -2.21 -0.66
CA THR A 79 -26.45 -1.82 -0.12
C THR A 79 -25.75 -3.05 0.41
N VAL A 80 -25.70 -4.14 -0.39
CA VAL A 80 -25.22 -5.45 0.06
C VAL A 80 -23.77 -5.36 0.47
N VAL A 81 -22.92 -4.68 -0.31
CA VAL A 81 -21.50 -4.52 0.01
C VAL A 81 -21.33 -3.68 1.28
N ALA A 82 -22.09 -2.58 1.39
CA ALA A 82 -22.01 -1.70 2.56
C ALA A 82 -22.49 -2.41 3.83
N ALA A 83 -23.59 -3.18 3.75
CA ALA A 83 -24.14 -3.97 4.83
C ALA A 83 -23.20 -5.11 5.25
N ALA A 84 -22.56 -5.80 4.29
CA ALA A 84 -21.57 -6.83 4.56
C ALA A 84 -20.33 -6.27 5.27
N ALA A 85 -19.94 -5.03 4.98
CA ALA A 85 -18.86 -4.31 5.65
C ALA A 85 -19.29 -3.69 7.01
N GLY A 86 -20.52 -3.94 7.46
CA GLY A 86 -21.05 -3.53 8.75
C GLY A 86 -21.13 -2.01 8.94
N ALA A 87 -21.08 -1.55 10.20
CA ALA A 87 -21.23 -0.14 10.53
C ALA A 87 -20.16 0.76 9.87
N VAL A 88 -18.93 0.26 9.72
CA VAL A 88 -17.86 0.99 9.01
C VAL A 88 -18.24 1.16 7.55
N GLY A 89 -18.62 0.07 6.86
CA GLY A 89 -19.06 0.10 5.47
C GLY A 89 -20.19 1.08 5.21
N VAL A 90 -21.25 1.00 6.01
CA VAL A 90 -22.41 1.91 5.92
C VAL A 90 -22.01 3.38 6.10
N SER A 91 -21.00 3.67 6.91
CA SER A 91 -20.52 5.05 7.13
C SER A 91 -19.59 5.59 6.04
N LEU A 92 -19.03 4.72 5.18
CA LEU A 92 -18.04 5.13 4.17
C LEU A 92 -18.66 5.90 3.00
N HIS A 93 -19.91 5.59 2.64
CA HIS A 93 -20.57 6.16 1.47
C HIS A 93 -22.06 6.39 1.72
N ASN A 94 -22.53 7.58 1.37
CA ASN A 94 -23.96 7.87 1.37
C ASN A 94 -24.58 7.31 0.09
N HIS A 95 -25.42 6.28 0.21
CA HIS A 95 -26.09 5.67 -0.93
C HIS A 95 -26.82 6.72 -1.80
N GLY A 96 -26.62 6.66 -3.11
CA GLY A 96 -27.16 7.62 -4.08
C GLY A 96 -26.26 8.83 -4.34
N ALA A 97 -25.19 9.04 -3.55
CA ALA A 97 -24.27 10.15 -3.76
C ALA A 97 -23.49 10.05 -5.07
N PHE A 98 -23.24 8.84 -5.59
CA PHE A 98 -22.63 8.67 -6.90
C PHE A 98 -23.61 9.07 -8.00
N LYS A 99 -24.83 8.51 -8.01
CA LYS A 99 -25.85 8.80 -9.04
C LYS A 99 -26.22 10.28 -9.10
N THR A 100 -26.36 10.93 -7.94
CA THR A 100 -26.69 12.37 -7.86
C THR A 100 -25.54 13.29 -8.27
N SER A 101 -24.29 12.81 -8.27
CA SER A 101 -23.13 13.63 -8.62
C SER A 101 -23.05 14.00 -10.11
N GLY A 102 -23.70 13.22 -10.99
CA GLY A 102 -23.59 13.36 -12.45
C GLY A 102 -22.18 13.09 -13.00
N LYS A 103 -21.25 12.56 -12.20
CA LYS A 103 -19.89 12.23 -12.62
C LYS A 103 -19.84 10.81 -13.20
N GLU A 104 -19.01 10.64 -14.20
CA GLU A 104 -18.58 9.31 -14.65
C GLU A 104 -17.83 8.56 -13.55
N PHE A 105 -17.93 7.23 -13.55
CA PHE A 105 -17.40 6.36 -12.48
C PHE A 105 -15.94 6.66 -12.12
N ASP A 106 -15.02 6.61 -13.09
CA ASP A 106 -13.59 6.84 -12.82
C ASP A 106 -13.29 8.25 -12.29
N VAL A 107 -14.07 9.25 -12.72
CA VAL A 107 -13.93 10.63 -12.23
C VAL A 107 -14.44 10.74 -10.79
N TYR A 108 -15.56 10.08 -10.49
CA TYR A 108 -16.10 10.06 -9.14
C TYR A 108 -15.14 9.37 -8.18
N VAL A 109 -14.74 8.13 -8.49
CA VAL A 109 -13.82 7.33 -7.68
C VAL A 109 -12.53 8.10 -7.39
N THR A 110 -11.90 8.65 -8.43
CA THR A 110 -10.64 9.39 -8.32
C THR A 110 -10.75 10.65 -7.47
N THR A 111 -11.93 11.31 -7.44
CA THR A 111 -12.11 12.59 -6.73
C THR A 111 -12.78 12.47 -5.36
N GLN A 112 -13.55 11.41 -5.10
CA GLN A 112 -14.33 11.23 -3.87
C GLN A 112 -13.77 10.13 -2.95
N ILE A 113 -13.12 9.12 -3.52
CA ILE A 113 -12.66 7.95 -2.77
C ILE A 113 -11.14 7.97 -2.66
N GLY A 114 -10.46 7.93 -3.80
CA GLY A 114 -9.02 7.77 -3.88
C GLY A 114 -8.61 7.44 -5.31
N LYS A 115 -7.31 7.49 -5.58
CA LYS A 115 -6.79 7.08 -6.88
C LYS A 115 -6.65 5.56 -6.90
N PHE A 116 -6.98 4.94 -8.02
CA PHE A 116 -6.81 3.50 -8.25
C PHE A 116 -6.15 3.27 -9.61
N PRO A 117 -5.29 2.26 -9.76
CA PRO A 117 -4.68 1.91 -11.04
C PRO A 117 -5.69 1.86 -12.20
N SER A 118 -6.73 1.03 -12.05
CA SER A 118 -7.75 0.86 -13.10
C SER A 118 -8.48 2.17 -13.46
N SER A 119 -8.74 3.05 -12.48
CA SER A 119 -9.41 4.32 -12.76
C SER A 119 -8.48 5.34 -13.41
N MET A 120 -7.20 5.35 -13.06
CA MET A 120 -6.20 6.16 -13.77
C MET A 120 -6.08 5.72 -15.22
N GLU A 121 -6.02 4.41 -15.48
CA GLU A 121 -6.01 3.88 -16.84
C GLU A 121 -7.32 4.16 -17.59
N GLY A 122 -8.48 4.07 -16.92
CA GLY A 122 -9.78 4.43 -17.47
C GLY A 122 -9.86 5.89 -17.92
N LEU A 123 -9.31 6.81 -17.11
CA LEU A 123 -9.18 8.23 -17.45
C LEU A 123 -8.26 8.44 -18.67
N VAL A 124 -7.12 7.76 -18.73
CA VAL A 124 -6.22 7.81 -19.90
C VAL A 124 -6.94 7.35 -21.16
N ARG A 125 -7.57 6.17 -21.13
CA ARG A 125 -8.34 5.63 -22.27
C ARG A 125 -9.46 6.58 -22.70
N ARG A 126 -10.10 7.26 -21.76
CA ARG A 126 -11.14 8.27 -22.06
C ARG A 126 -10.58 9.48 -22.80
N HIS A 127 -9.43 10.01 -22.38
CA HIS A 127 -8.79 11.12 -23.08
C HIS A 127 -8.41 10.74 -24.51
N LEU A 128 -7.85 9.53 -24.71
CA LEU A 128 -7.52 9.02 -26.03
C LEU A 128 -8.76 8.83 -26.93
N LYS A 129 -9.88 8.32 -26.40
CA LYS A 129 -11.15 8.21 -27.14
C LYS A 129 -11.68 9.57 -27.64
N ARG A 130 -11.25 10.67 -27.02
CA ARG A 130 -11.61 12.05 -27.41
C ARG A 130 -10.53 12.73 -28.25
N ASP A 131 -9.53 11.96 -28.70
CA ASP A 131 -8.34 12.46 -29.40
C ASP A 131 -7.55 13.52 -28.59
N ASP A 132 -7.70 13.51 -27.26
CA ASP A 132 -7.03 14.43 -26.35
C ASP A 132 -5.76 13.76 -25.79
N VAL A 133 -4.77 13.59 -26.68
CA VAL A 133 -3.49 12.94 -26.35
C VAL A 133 -2.76 13.70 -25.24
N GLN A 134 -2.83 15.04 -25.22
CA GLN A 134 -2.15 15.83 -24.21
C GLN A 134 -2.67 15.53 -22.79
N SER A 135 -3.98 15.50 -22.59
CA SER A 135 -4.54 15.15 -21.29
C SER A 135 -4.29 13.69 -20.91
N ALA A 136 -4.23 12.77 -21.89
CA ALA A 136 -3.85 11.38 -21.65
C ALA A 136 -2.43 11.31 -21.07
N LEU A 137 -1.47 12.02 -21.67
CA LEU A 137 -0.07 12.07 -21.22
C LEU A 137 0.09 12.71 -19.84
N ILE A 138 -0.63 13.81 -19.57
CA ILE A 138 -0.64 14.44 -18.24
C ILE A 138 -1.18 13.46 -17.19
N THR A 139 -2.23 12.70 -17.54
CA THR A 139 -2.79 11.67 -16.66
C THR A 139 -1.80 10.52 -16.42
N CYS A 140 -0.99 10.14 -17.42
CA CYS A 140 0.10 9.16 -17.25
C CYS A 140 1.18 9.65 -16.29
N ASP A 141 1.56 10.93 -16.32
CA ASP A 141 2.52 11.48 -15.36
C ASP A 141 1.95 11.53 -13.93
N LEU A 142 0.66 11.86 -13.80
CA LEU A 142 -0.04 11.73 -12.53
C LEU A 142 -0.10 10.26 -12.06
N TYR A 143 -0.29 9.31 -12.98
CA TYR A 143 -0.38 7.89 -12.67
C TYR A 143 0.96 7.35 -12.14
N LYS A 144 2.06 7.58 -12.88
CA LYS A 144 3.42 7.22 -12.46
C LYS A 144 3.84 7.90 -11.15
N SER A 145 3.46 9.16 -10.93
CA SER A 145 3.80 9.83 -9.66
C SER A 145 2.99 9.33 -8.47
N THR A 146 1.76 8.86 -8.71
CA THR A 146 0.89 8.30 -7.65
C THR A 146 1.26 6.87 -7.29
N PHE A 147 1.62 6.05 -8.27
CA PHE A 147 1.90 4.61 -8.10
C PHE A 147 3.29 4.21 -8.57
N GLY A 148 4.27 5.11 -8.45
CA GLY A 148 5.61 4.91 -9.02
C GLY A 148 6.37 3.72 -8.46
N GLU A 149 5.98 3.21 -7.30
CA GLU A 149 6.53 1.99 -6.71
C GLU A 149 5.91 0.70 -7.27
N TRP A 150 4.84 0.82 -8.08
CA TRP A 150 4.16 -0.29 -8.74
C TRP A 150 4.52 -0.31 -10.22
N GLY A 151 5.14 -1.40 -10.67
CA GLY A 151 5.62 -1.57 -12.03
C GLY A 151 4.52 -1.47 -13.08
N SER A 152 3.30 -1.92 -12.76
CA SER A 152 2.12 -1.85 -13.63
C SER A 152 1.83 -0.44 -14.12
N SER A 153 2.08 0.59 -13.30
CA SER A 153 1.88 1.98 -13.71
C SER A 153 2.85 2.40 -14.81
N HIS A 154 4.10 1.96 -14.73
CA HIS A 154 5.12 2.23 -15.75
C HIS A 154 4.91 1.35 -16.99
N ALA A 155 4.50 0.09 -16.81
CA ALA A 155 4.22 -0.83 -17.90
C ALA A 155 3.07 -0.35 -18.78
N PHE A 156 1.97 0.09 -18.15
CA PHE A 156 0.84 0.70 -18.87
C PHE A 156 1.28 1.95 -19.68
N VAL A 157 2.12 2.80 -19.08
CA VAL A 157 2.62 4.01 -19.75
C VAL A 157 3.61 3.67 -20.86
N ALA A 158 4.43 2.63 -20.70
CA ALA A 158 5.32 2.13 -21.75
C ALA A 158 4.54 1.65 -22.97
N ASP A 159 3.49 0.85 -22.76
CA ASP A 159 2.60 0.39 -23.82
C ASP A 159 1.93 1.60 -24.53
N LEU A 160 1.43 2.57 -23.77
CA LEU A 160 0.86 3.80 -24.35
C LEU A 160 1.88 4.58 -25.20
N TYR A 161 3.09 4.80 -24.68
CA TYR A 161 4.12 5.51 -25.45
C TYR A 161 4.47 4.76 -26.73
N ASN A 162 4.51 3.44 -26.68
CA ASN A 162 4.77 2.62 -27.86
C ASN A 162 3.65 2.77 -28.90
N ASP A 163 2.39 2.71 -28.47
CA ASP A 163 1.22 2.90 -29.35
C ASP A 163 1.17 4.29 -30.00
N LEU A 164 1.70 5.31 -29.31
CA LEU A 164 1.84 6.68 -29.83
C LEU A 164 3.11 6.89 -30.69
N GLY A 165 3.89 5.86 -30.96
CA GLY A 165 5.14 5.94 -31.74
C GLY A 165 6.31 6.59 -31.01
N ARG A 166 6.25 6.72 -29.68
CA ARG A 166 7.27 7.35 -28.82
C ARG A 166 8.25 6.32 -28.26
N GLY A 167 8.93 5.61 -29.15
CA GLY A 167 9.72 4.41 -28.81
C GLY A 167 10.81 4.60 -27.75
N GLU A 168 11.51 5.74 -27.72
CA GLU A 168 12.52 6.02 -26.69
C GLU A 168 11.89 6.18 -25.30
N GLU A 169 10.76 6.88 -25.20
CA GLU A 169 10.03 7.03 -23.94
C GLU A 169 9.38 5.73 -23.49
N ALA A 170 8.89 4.93 -24.43
CA ALA A 170 8.38 3.59 -24.16
C ALA A 170 9.47 2.69 -23.56
N ARG A 171 10.67 2.71 -24.14
CA ARG A 171 11.83 1.97 -23.63
C ARG A 171 12.22 2.42 -22.23
N ASP A 172 12.27 3.72 -21.98
CA ASP A 172 12.63 4.23 -20.64
C ASP A 172 11.55 3.93 -19.60
N ALA A 173 10.27 4.02 -19.97
CA ALA A 173 9.17 3.59 -19.10
C ALA A 173 9.22 2.08 -18.80
N ALA A 174 9.53 1.23 -19.78
CA ALA A 174 9.71 -0.20 -19.57
C ALA A 174 10.87 -0.51 -18.61
N ARG A 175 11.99 0.23 -18.73
CA ARG A 175 13.11 0.11 -17.77
C ARG A 175 12.71 0.54 -16.37
N ASN A 176 11.91 1.60 -16.24
CA ASN A 176 11.39 2.03 -14.93
C ASN A 176 10.46 0.97 -14.33
N ALA A 177 9.62 0.31 -15.14
CA ALA A 177 8.80 -0.82 -14.67
C ALA A 177 9.68 -1.92 -14.06
N LEU A 178 10.76 -2.31 -14.73
CA LEU A 178 11.69 -3.36 -14.29
C LEU A 178 12.64 -2.93 -13.14
N GLN A 179 12.63 -1.65 -12.75
CA GLN A 179 13.29 -1.16 -11.53
C GLN A 179 12.41 -1.32 -10.29
N THR A 180 11.09 -1.43 -10.45
CA THR A 180 10.17 -1.74 -9.35
C THR A 180 10.19 -3.23 -9.01
N PRO A 181 9.59 -3.68 -7.89
CA PRO A 181 9.42 -5.11 -7.63
C PRO A 181 8.64 -5.78 -8.77
N TRP A 182 9.21 -6.82 -9.37
CA TRP A 182 8.70 -7.44 -10.60
C TRP A 182 7.31 -8.06 -10.42
N ALA A 183 7.01 -8.53 -9.21
CA ALA A 183 5.66 -8.99 -8.85
C ALA A 183 4.58 -7.91 -9.09
N THR A 184 4.94 -6.63 -9.11
CA THR A 184 3.99 -5.51 -9.30
C THR A 184 3.88 -5.02 -10.74
N VAL A 185 4.70 -5.55 -11.66
CA VAL A 185 4.76 -5.15 -13.08
C VAL A 185 3.53 -5.63 -13.84
N GLY A 186 3.09 -6.85 -13.56
CA GLY A 186 1.98 -7.53 -14.23
C GLY A 186 2.27 -9.02 -14.36
N GLY A 187 1.49 -9.74 -15.18
CA GLY A 187 1.73 -11.16 -15.45
C GLY A 187 2.98 -11.43 -16.28
N ASP A 188 3.30 -12.71 -16.49
CA ASP A 188 4.48 -13.16 -17.25
C ASP A 188 4.60 -12.49 -18.62
N GLU A 189 3.48 -12.39 -19.35
CA GLU A 189 3.44 -11.73 -20.66
C GLU A 189 3.77 -10.24 -20.57
N THR A 190 3.35 -9.55 -19.51
CA THR A 190 3.68 -8.13 -19.30
C THR A 190 5.16 -7.97 -18.98
N ILE A 191 5.72 -8.80 -18.11
CA ILE A 191 7.16 -8.79 -17.80
C ILE A 191 7.96 -9.03 -19.09
N LYS A 192 7.60 -10.03 -19.89
CA LYS A 192 8.24 -10.32 -21.18
C LYS A 192 8.18 -9.14 -22.13
N ARG A 193 7.01 -8.50 -22.30
CA ARG A 193 6.89 -7.29 -23.13
C ARG A 193 7.77 -6.15 -22.62
N MET A 194 7.86 -5.94 -21.31
CA MET A 194 8.74 -4.91 -20.74
C MET A 194 10.22 -5.21 -20.98
N LEU A 195 10.63 -6.48 -20.89
CA LEU A 195 11.99 -6.91 -21.23
C LEU A 195 12.32 -6.63 -22.70
N ASP A 196 11.38 -6.92 -23.60
CA ASP A 196 11.52 -6.67 -25.04
C ASP A 196 11.65 -5.17 -25.33
N LEU A 197 10.75 -4.35 -24.79
CA LEU A 197 10.78 -2.89 -24.95
C LEU A 197 12.05 -2.27 -24.36
N ALA A 198 12.54 -2.77 -23.22
CA ALA A 198 13.75 -2.29 -22.57
C ALA A 198 15.05 -2.65 -23.33
N GLY A 199 14.98 -3.61 -24.26
CA GLY A 199 16.12 -4.19 -24.98
C GLY A 199 16.89 -5.22 -24.14
N TRP A 200 16.20 -5.94 -23.26
CA TRP A 200 16.76 -6.90 -22.30
C TRP A 200 16.20 -8.33 -22.46
N SER A 201 15.58 -8.63 -23.61
CA SER A 201 15.11 -9.97 -23.95
C SER A 201 16.20 -11.03 -23.70
N GLY A 202 15.83 -12.12 -23.02
CA GLY A 202 16.72 -13.24 -22.73
C GLY A 202 17.71 -13.03 -21.59
N LYS A 203 17.70 -11.87 -20.92
CA LYS A 203 18.48 -11.64 -19.71
C LYS A 203 17.77 -12.18 -18.47
N THR A 204 18.56 -12.66 -17.50
CA THR A 204 18.04 -13.02 -16.17
C THR A 204 17.78 -11.79 -15.31
N VAL A 205 17.00 -11.94 -14.24
CA VAL A 205 16.79 -10.87 -13.25
C VAL A 205 18.12 -10.38 -12.70
N THR A 206 19.06 -11.27 -12.38
CA THR A 206 20.39 -10.91 -11.86
C THR A 206 21.16 -10.04 -12.85
N GLU A 207 21.23 -10.45 -14.12
CA GLU A 207 21.91 -9.66 -15.16
C GLU A 207 21.29 -8.28 -15.34
N ILE A 208 19.96 -8.16 -15.22
CA ILE A 208 19.26 -6.88 -15.33
C ILE A 208 19.55 -5.99 -14.12
N LYS A 209 19.55 -6.53 -12.90
CA LYS A 209 19.91 -5.77 -11.69
C LYS A 209 21.36 -5.26 -11.78
N GLU A 210 22.30 -6.06 -12.30
CA GLU A 210 23.67 -5.61 -12.56
C GLU A 210 23.75 -4.48 -13.60
N VAL A 211 22.99 -4.60 -14.71
CA VAL A 211 22.89 -3.53 -15.72
C VAL A 211 22.33 -2.24 -15.13
N LEU A 212 21.34 -2.34 -14.23
CA LEU A 212 20.74 -1.18 -13.57
C LEU A 212 21.71 -0.51 -12.60
N GLU A 213 22.48 -1.28 -11.83
CA GLU A 213 23.49 -0.75 -10.91
C GLU A 213 24.62 -0.03 -11.67
N THR A 214 25.10 -0.61 -12.77
CA THR A 214 26.18 -0.03 -13.59
C THR A 214 25.76 1.22 -14.37
N ARG A 215 24.45 1.42 -14.60
CA ARG A 215 23.91 2.60 -15.30
C ARG A 215 23.85 3.88 -14.46
N ARG A 216 24.20 3.84 -13.18
CA ARG A 216 24.22 5.04 -12.30
C ARG A 216 25.30 6.07 -12.69
N GLY A 217 26.13 5.77 -13.70
CA GLY A 217 27.10 6.69 -14.29
C GLY A 217 28.51 6.54 -13.69
N PRO A 218 29.55 7.08 -14.35
CA PRO A 218 30.95 6.84 -14.00
C PRO A 218 31.36 7.32 -12.60
N ASN A 219 30.55 8.19 -11.98
CA ASN A 219 30.81 8.74 -10.64
C ASN A 219 29.90 8.15 -9.55
N ALA A 220 29.02 7.19 -9.85
CA ALA A 220 28.14 6.60 -8.84
C ALA A 220 28.94 5.94 -7.71
N ALA A 221 29.95 5.15 -8.07
CA ALA A 221 30.86 4.51 -7.11
C ALA A 221 31.73 5.52 -6.33
N ALA A 222 31.85 6.76 -6.79
CA ALA A 222 32.59 7.82 -6.09
C ALA A 222 31.73 8.53 -5.03
N PHE A 223 30.41 8.39 -5.09
CA PHE A 223 29.46 9.04 -4.18
C PHE A 223 28.77 8.03 -3.25
N ASP A 224 28.59 6.80 -3.73
CA ASP A 224 28.05 5.70 -2.95
C ASP A 224 29.20 5.10 -2.12
N GLY A 225 29.18 5.37 -0.82
CA GLY A 225 30.05 4.65 0.13
C GLY A 225 29.79 3.13 0.07
N PRO A 226 30.64 2.32 0.71
CA PRO A 226 30.45 0.86 0.73
C PRO A 226 29.05 0.52 1.24
N LYS A 227 28.34 -0.34 0.49
CA LYS A 227 27.01 -0.81 0.89
C LYS A 227 27.12 -1.52 2.24
N SER A 228 26.30 -1.10 3.20
CA SER A 228 26.21 -1.76 4.50
C SER A 228 25.63 -3.17 4.35
N GLU A 229 25.92 -4.06 5.29
CA GLU A 229 25.33 -5.41 5.32
C GLU A 229 23.79 -5.38 5.29
N LYS A 230 23.19 -4.38 5.94
CA LYS A 230 21.73 -4.17 5.92
C LYS A 230 21.21 -3.80 4.53
N GLN A 231 21.97 -3.02 3.75
CA GLN A 231 21.59 -2.67 2.38
C GLN A 231 21.71 -3.89 1.47
N LEU A 232 22.83 -4.61 1.53
CA LEU A 232 23.04 -5.83 0.76
C LEU A 232 21.96 -6.89 1.06
N ALA A 233 21.57 -7.03 2.32
CA ALA A 233 20.49 -7.95 2.70
C ALA A 233 19.11 -7.54 2.14
N ARG A 234 18.83 -6.24 2.01
CA ARG A 234 17.58 -5.76 1.37
C ARG A 234 17.61 -6.01 -0.14
N GLU A 235 18.72 -5.69 -0.79
CA GLU A 235 18.90 -5.92 -2.23
C GLU A 235 18.80 -7.42 -2.57
N GLU A 236 19.34 -8.30 -1.71
CA GLU A 236 19.19 -9.75 -1.87
C GLU A 236 17.73 -10.21 -1.70
N ALA A 237 17.00 -9.67 -0.73
CA ALA A 237 15.57 -9.98 -0.56
C ALA A 237 14.74 -9.55 -1.78
N GLU A 238 15.01 -8.36 -2.31
CA GLU A 238 14.36 -7.86 -3.53
C GLU A 238 14.69 -8.73 -4.74
N LEU A 239 15.96 -9.10 -4.91
CA LEU A 239 16.40 -9.99 -5.99
C LEU A 239 15.65 -11.34 -5.94
N LEU A 240 15.55 -11.96 -4.77
CA LEU A 240 14.84 -13.24 -4.62
C LEU A 240 13.36 -13.13 -4.99
N LEU A 241 12.69 -12.05 -4.58
CA LEU A 241 11.29 -11.83 -4.93
C LEU A 241 11.10 -11.58 -6.43
N ASP A 242 12.03 -10.86 -7.06
CA ASP A 242 11.99 -10.60 -8.51
C ASP A 242 12.25 -11.87 -9.32
N GLN A 243 13.15 -12.75 -8.85
CA GLN A 243 13.38 -14.06 -9.44
C GLN A 243 12.15 -14.97 -9.32
N VAL A 244 11.44 -14.92 -8.18
CA VAL A 244 10.15 -15.61 -8.02
C VAL A 244 9.16 -15.06 -9.04
N ALA A 245 9.01 -13.73 -9.12
CA ALA A 245 8.09 -13.11 -10.07
C ALA A 245 8.40 -13.51 -11.52
N ALA A 246 9.68 -13.52 -11.92
CA ALA A 246 10.14 -13.95 -13.23
C ALA A 246 9.94 -15.44 -13.51
N GLY A 247 9.63 -16.26 -12.49
CA GLY A 247 9.54 -17.71 -12.63
C GLY A 247 10.91 -18.39 -12.74
N GLU A 248 11.99 -17.70 -12.38
CA GLU A 248 13.35 -18.27 -12.35
C GLU A 248 13.54 -19.22 -11.16
N ILE A 249 12.82 -18.96 -10.05
CA ILE A 249 12.83 -19.78 -8.84
C ILE A 249 11.42 -19.95 -8.27
N GLU A 250 11.18 -21.05 -7.57
CA GLU A 250 9.87 -21.31 -6.95
C GLU A 250 9.68 -20.54 -5.63
N SER A 251 8.50 -19.95 -5.43
CA SER A 251 8.14 -19.22 -4.19
C SER A 251 8.34 -20.07 -2.92
N ALA A 252 8.09 -21.38 -2.99
CA ALA A 252 8.21 -22.27 -1.83
C ALA A 252 9.67 -22.41 -1.32
N THR A 253 10.67 -22.23 -2.18
CA THR A 253 12.08 -22.48 -1.84
C THR A 253 12.78 -21.25 -1.27
N VAL A 254 12.23 -20.05 -1.45
CA VAL A 254 12.89 -18.79 -1.06
C VAL A 254 12.59 -18.35 0.37
N ASN A 255 11.54 -18.87 1.01
CA ASN A 255 11.04 -18.34 2.29
C ASN A 255 12.10 -18.29 3.39
N GLN A 256 12.90 -19.36 3.54
CA GLN A 256 13.96 -19.40 4.54
C GLN A 256 15.03 -18.34 4.26
N ARG A 257 15.52 -18.26 3.02
CA ARG A 257 16.53 -17.27 2.65
C ARG A 257 16.02 -15.85 2.77
N LEU A 258 14.78 -15.60 2.34
CA LEU A 258 14.11 -14.32 2.43
C LEU A 258 13.98 -13.86 3.90
N ALA A 259 13.64 -14.77 4.81
CA ALA A 259 13.58 -14.47 6.24
C ALA A 259 14.96 -14.12 6.83
N GLU A 260 16.03 -14.81 6.42
CA GLU A 260 17.41 -14.46 6.80
C GLU A 260 17.79 -13.06 6.33
N CYS A 261 17.44 -12.72 5.09
CA CYS A 261 17.67 -11.38 4.52
C CYS A 261 16.94 -10.31 5.34
N TYR A 262 15.66 -10.51 5.66
CA TYR A 262 14.91 -9.57 6.50
C TYR A 262 15.49 -9.44 7.92
N MET A 263 15.93 -10.54 8.52
CA MET A 263 16.59 -10.50 9.83
C MET A 263 17.88 -9.68 9.79
N LYS A 264 18.75 -9.92 8.80
CA LYS A 264 20.00 -9.16 8.58
C LYS A 264 19.72 -7.68 8.28
N ALA A 265 18.64 -7.38 7.56
CA ALA A 265 18.20 -6.01 7.29
C ALA A 265 17.62 -5.29 8.53
N GLY A 266 17.40 -6.01 9.64
CA GLY A 266 16.82 -5.49 10.87
C GLY A 266 15.29 -5.50 10.90
N ASN A 267 14.63 -6.19 9.98
CA ASN A 267 13.17 -6.33 9.92
C ASN A 267 12.73 -7.70 10.46
N SER A 268 12.82 -7.85 11.78
CA SER A 268 12.53 -9.13 12.44
C SER A 268 11.05 -9.55 12.34
N THR A 269 10.13 -8.59 12.24
CA THR A 269 8.70 -8.86 12.07
C THR A 269 8.42 -9.46 10.71
N LEU A 270 8.98 -8.90 9.64
CA LEU A 270 8.80 -9.46 8.30
C LEU A 270 9.48 -10.82 8.13
N ALA A 271 10.63 -11.03 8.78
CA ALA A 271 11.28 -12.34 8.83
C ALA A 271 10.36 -13.41 9.47
N LYS A 272 9.78 -13.11 10.64
CA LYS A 272 8.81 -14.01 11.29
C LYS A 272 7.56 -14.21 10.43
N PHE A 273 7.08 -13.13 9.82
CA PHE A 273 5.92 -13.16 8.94
C PHE A 273 6.11 -14.17 7.80
N VAL A 274 7.23 -14.11 7.08
CA VAL A 274 7.54 -15.05 5.98
C VAL A 274 7.63 -16.49 6.49
N MET A 275 8.31 -16.71 7.62
CA MET A 275 8.48 -18.06 8.20
C MET A 275 7.18 -18.70 8.69
N CYS A 276 6.21 -17.92 9.18
CA CYS A 276 4.90 -18.47 9.54
C CYS A 276 4.09 -18.92 8.31
N GLY A 277 4.52 -18.60 7.08
CA GLY A 277 3.77 -18.87 5.84
C GLY A 277 4.24 -20.14 5.14
N SER A 278 5.45 -20.60 5.48
CA SER A 278 6.12 -21.77 4.94
C SER A 278 5.71 -23.07 5.64
N GLY A 279 4.43 -23.24 6.02
CA GLY A 279 3.95 -24.35 6.84
C GLY A 279 4.61 -25.68 6.48
N SER A 280 5.14 -26.37 7.48
CA SER A 280 5.86 -27.64 7.30
C SER A 280 4.94 -28.68 6.62
N PRO A 281 5.45 -29.59 5.78
CA PRO A 281 4.65 -30.70 5.25
C PRO A 281 4.01 -31.59 6.34
N ALA A 282 4.38 -31.42 7.62
CA ALA A 282 3.76 -32.09 8.77
C ALA A 282 2.38 -31.54 9.19
N ASP A 283 1.97 -30.34 8.75
CA ASP A 283 0.69 -29.74 9.16
C ASP A 283 -0.53 -30.30 8.40
N ALA A 284 -0.32 -31.15 7.39
CA ALA A 284 -1.39 -31.85 6.67
C ALA A 284 -1.97 -33.06 7.45
N ALA A 285 -1.46 -33.37 8.65
CA ALA A 285 -1.84 -34.54 9.42
C ALA A 285 -2.55 -34.25 10.76
N LEU A 286 -2.97 -33.00 11.02
CA LEU A 286 -3.72 -32.64 12.23
C LEU A 286 -5.07 -31.99 11.91
N ASP A 287 -5.84 -32.64 11.03
CA ASP A 287 -7.31 -32.52 11.03
C ASP A 287 -7.85 -33.24 12.26
N GLY A 288 -7.80 -32.57 13.41
CA GLY A 288 -8.21 -33.15 14.67
C GLY A 288 -7.88 -32.29 15.88
N TRP A 289 -8.20 -31.00 15.85
CA TRP A 289 -8.13 -30.18 17.06
C TRP A 289 -9.44 -29.44 17.32
N SER A 290 -10.18 -29.93 18.32
CA SER A 290 -11.33 -29.25 18.91
C SER A 290 -10.86 -28.12 19.83
N ALA A 291 -11.53 -26.97 19.76
CA ALA A 291 -11.20 -25.76 20.51
C ALA A 291 -11.23 -25.98 22.04
N PRO A 292 -10.26 -25.46 22.80
CA PRO A 292 -10.38 -25.36 24.25
C PRO A 292 -11.16 -24.11 24.67
N GLU A 293 -11.89 -24.28 25.76
CA GLU A 293 -12.84 -23.36 26.37
C GLU A 293 -12.22 -22.05 26.90
N ARG A 294 -13.02 -20.99 26.81
CA ARG A 294 -13.03 -19.71 27.55
C ARG A 294 -11.79 -19.35 28.38
N TYR A 295 -11.11 -18.29 27.96
CA TYR A 295 -10.15 -17.55 28.78
C TYR A 295 -10.88 -16.78 29.89
N THR A 296 -10.71 -17.20 31.15
CA THR A 296 -11.11 -16.41 32.33
C THR A 296 -9.96 -15.47 32.72
N ALA A 297 -10.25 -14.18 32.80
CA ALA A 297 -9.31 -13.16 33.26
C ALA A 297 -8.92 -13.41 34.73
N THR A 298 -7.62 -13.44 35.00
CA THR A 298 -7.07 -13.41 36.37
C THR A 298 -7.01 -11.96 36.85
N SER A 299 -7.51 -11.73 38.05
CA SER A 299 -7.50 -10.48 38.81
C SER A 299 -6.07 -10.09 39.19
N ASP A 300 -5.55 -8.97 38.67
CA ASP A 300 -4.46 -8.19 39.30
C ASP A 300 -4.28 -6.76 38.74
N ASP A 301 -5.18 -6.25 37.88
CA ASP A 301 -5.05 -4.92 37.23
C ASP A 301 -6.06 -3.86 37.71
N GLU A 302 -6.47 -3.90 38.98
CA GLU A 302 -7.32 -2.86 39.59
C GLU A 302 -6.52 -1.95 40.52
N ASN A 303 -5.56 -1.15 40.02
CA ASN A 303 -5.14 0.08 40.71
C ASN A 303 -4.27 1.09 39.93
N ALA A 304 -4.58 1.40 38.66
CA ALA A 304 -3.92 2.50 37.95
C ALA A 304 -4.68 3.82 38.13
N ASN A 305 -4.13 4.75 38.93
CA ASN A 305 -4.69 6.09 39.14
C ASN A 305 -4.64 6.92 37.82
N PRO A 306 -5.78 7.33 37.26
CA PRO A 306 -5.87 7.97 35.94
C PRO A 306 -5.09 9.28 35.81
N GLU A 307 -4.86 10.02 36.91
CA GLU A 307 -4.05 11.24 36.87
C GLU A 307 -2.56 10.99 36.60
N ASN A 308 -2.05 9.82 36.95
CA ASN A 308 -0.63 9.48 36.78
C ASN A 308 -0.34 9.15 35.30
N VAL A 309 -1.26 8.43 34.66
CA VAL A 309 -1.21 8.09 33.23
C VAL A 309 -1.24 9.35 32.37
N GLN A 310 -2.08 10.33 32.73
CA GLN A 310 -2.21 11.59 32.00
C GLN A 310 -0.96 12.49 32.15
N ARG A 311 -0.33 12.49 33.34
CA ARG A 311 0.96 13.18 33.59
C ARG A 311 2.11 12.56 32.82
N GLU A 312 2.13 11.24 32.68
CA GLU A 312 3.16 10.50 31.95
C GLU A 312 3.05 10.71 30.43
N LEU A 313 1.82 10.74 29.92
CA LEU A 313 1.53 11.09 28.52
C LEU A 313 1.97 12.52 28.19
N MET A 314 1.73 13.48 29.11
CA MET A 314 2.17 14.88 28.94
C MET A 314 3.69 15.03 29.02
N ARG A 315 4.37 14.23 29.86
CA ARG A 315 5.83 14.18 29.93
C ARG A 315 6.45 13.58 28.67
N MET A 316 5.84 12.55 28.09
CA MET A 316 6.28 11.97 26.81
C MET A 316 6.11 12.95 25.65
N LYS A 317 4.99 13.70 25.60
CA LYS A 317 4.74 14.73 24.58
C LYS A 317 5.78 15.86 24.63
N ARG A 318 6.12 16.39 25.82
CA ARG A 318 7.17 17.41 25.96
C ARG A 318 8.55 16.93 25.51
N ARG A 319 8.94 15.70 25.86
CA ARG A 319 10.22 15.10 25.41
C ARG A 319 10.26 14.81 23.90
N GLY A 320 9.10 14.71 23.24
CA GLY A 320 8.98 14.61 21.79
C GLY A 320 9.21 15.96 21.11
N CYS A 321 8.61 17.04 21.66
CA CYS A 321 8.80 18.41 21.16
C CYS A 321 10.23 18.91 21.32
N ASP A 322 10.87 18.72 22.47
CA ASP A 322 12.25 19.19 22.72
C ASP A 322 13.28 18.48 21.82
N ARG A 323 12.99 17.24 21.39
CA ARG A 323 13.82 16.49 20.43
C ARG A 323 13.62 16.98 19.00
N ALA A 324 12.39 17.35 18.63
CA ALA A 324 12.09 17.96 17.33
C ALA A 324 12.75 19.34 17.19
N GLU A 325 12.78 20.14 18.27
CA GLU A 325 13.40 21.47 18.29
C GLU A 325 14.94 21.41 18.17
N LYS A 326 15.60 20.45 18.85
CA LYS A 326 17.05 20.23 18.71
C LYS A 326 17.47 19.77 17.31
N LEU A 327 16.61 19.02 16.60
CA LEU A 327 16.87 18.60 15.22
C LEU A 327 16.74 19.77 14.23
N LEU A 328 15.86 20.75 14.52
CA LEU A 328 15.63 21.92 13.68
C LEU A 328 16.82 22.91 13.64
N HIS A 329 17.63 22.98 14.71
CA HIS A 329 18.76 23.91 14.80
C HIS A 329 20.08 23.38 14.22
N SER A 330 20.11 22.17 13.64
CA SER A 330 21.36 21.47 13.28
C SER A 330 21.71 21.38 11.78
N VAL A 331 21.03 22.11 10.87
CA VAL A 331 21.24 21.91 9.42
C VAL A 331 21.46 23.23 8.65
N SER A 332 22.62 23.30 7.98
CA SER A 332 23.10 24.38 7.07
C SER A 332 22.57 24.17 5.61
N PRO A 333 22.80 25.07 4.63
CA PRO A 333 21.76 25.68 3.83
C PRO A 333 21.67 25.04 2.44
N VAL A 334 20.91 23.94 2.30
CA VAL A 334 20.55 23.37 0.98
C VAL A 334 19.04 23.04 0.88
N ARG A 335 18.19 23.62 1.73
CA ARG A 335 16.78 23.18 1.83
C ARG A 335 15.76 24.31 1.98
N GLU A 336 15.74 25.29 1.08
CA GLU A 336 14.63 26.26 1.05
C GLU A 336 13.29 25.63 0.62
N SER A 337 13.30 24.57 -0.23
CA SER A 337 12.07 23.93 -0.70
C SER A 337 11.44 23.00 0.35
N GLU A 338 12.25 22.28 1.13
CA GLU A 338 11.74 21.46 2.25
C GLU A 338 11.30 22.32 3.43
N THR A 339 11.97 23.44 3.70
CA THR A 339 11.57 24.36 4.77
C THR A 339 10.19 24.96 4.49
N ARG A 340 9.86 25.26 3.23
CA ARG A 340 8.51 25.69 2.81
C ARG A 340 7.45 24.59 2.95
N LYS A 341 7.78 23.34 2.58
CA LYS A 341 6.88 22.20 2.77
C LYS A 341 6.61 21.94 4.25
N ARG A 342 7.64 22.02 5.10
CA ARG A 342 7.53 21.86 6.56
C ARG A 342 6.76 23.00 7.23
N HIS A 343 6.93 24.25 6.79
CA HIS A 343 6.11 25.39 7.26
C HIS A 343 4.64 25.28 6.86
N LYS A 344 4.31 24.58 5.76
CA LYS A 344 2.93 24.30 5.36
C LYS A 344 2.31 23.26 6.30
N VAL A 345 3.01 22.15 6.55
CA VAL A 345 2.57 21.10 7.48
C VAL A 345 2.42 21.65 8.91
N PHE A 346 3.33 22.52 9.35
CA PHE A 346 3.24 23.14 10.67
C PHE A 346 2.01 24.06 10.81
N ARG A 347 1.67 24.83 9.78
CA ARG A 347 0.45 25.66 9.76
C ARG A 347 -0.82 24.82 9.76
N GLU A 348 -0.82 23.70 9.03
CA GLU A 348 -1.94 22.75 9.03
C GLU A 348 -2.14 22.14 10.41
N LEU A 349 -1.05 21.69 11.08
CA LEU A 349 -1.10 21.18 12.45
C LEU A 349 -1.57 22.23 13.46
N GLN A 350 -1.15 23.48 13.30
CA GLN A 350 -1.57 24.56 14.19
C GLN A 350 -3.06 24.89 14.00
N SER A 351 -3.56 24.89 12.75
CA SER A 351 -5.00 25.05 12.48
C SER A 351 -5.85 23.91 13.07
N LEU A 352 -5.30 22.69 13.09
CA LEU A 352 -5.94 21.52 13.68
C LEU A 352 -5.97 21.61 15.21
N HIS A 353 -4.88 22.10 15.81
CA HIS A 353 -4.80 22.37 17.24
C HIS A 353 -5.79 23.47 17.67
N ASP A 354 -5.89 24.56 16.91
CA ASP A 354 -6.82 25.65 17.18
C ASP A 354 -8.28 25.19 17.04
N SER A 355 -8.57 24.35 16.05
CA SER A 355 -9.89 23.73 15.87
C SER A 355 -10.26 22.81 17.03
N GLN A 356 -9.32 21.99 17.53
CA GLN A 356 -9.54 21.14 18.70
C GLN A 356 -9.79 21.97 19.96
N ASN A 357 -9.04 23.05 20.18
CA ASN A 357 -9.26 23.95 21.32
C ASN A 357 -10.62 24.66 21.23
N SER A 358 -11.07 25.02 20.02
CA SER A 358 -12.40 25.59 19.78
C SER A 358 -13.53 24.60 20.11
N ILE A 359 -13.37 23.33 19.74
CA ILE A 359 -14.33 22.27 20.09
C ILE A 359 -14.39 22.04 21.59
N LEU A 360 -13.23 21.98 22.27
CA LEU A 360 -13.16 21.79 23.72
C LEU A 360 -13.80 22.98 24.48
N SER A 361 -13.58 24.20 24.01
CA SER A 361 -14.24 25.41 24.55
C SER A 361 -15.76 25.35 24.38
N SER A 362 -16.23 24.93 23.20
CA SER A 362 -17.66 24.78 22.89
C SER A 362 -18.33 23.68 23.74
N MET A 363 -17.61 22.58 24.00
CA MET A 363 -18.07 21.52 24.91
C MET A 363 -18.12 22.01 26.36
N GLY A 364 -17.13 22.80 26.81
CA GLY A 364 -17.14 23.43 28.13
C GLY A 364 -18.37 24.32 28.34
N THR A 365 -18.70 25.15 27.35
CA THR A 365 -19.90 26.01 27.41
C THR A 365 -21.22 25.21 27.39
N LEU A 366 -21.25 24.07 26.70
CA LEU A 366 -22.41 23.16 26.73
C LEU A 366 -22.57 22.49 28.10
N LEU A 367 -21.48 22.08 28.73
CA LEU A 367 -21.49 21.48 30.06
C LEU A 367 -21.92 22.49 31.13
N GLU A 368 -21.43 23.73 31.09
CA GLU A 368 -21.90 24.80 31.99
C GLU A 368 -23.40 25.09 31.83
N LYS A 369 -23.91 25.09 30.59
CA LYS A 369 -25.35 25.26 30.32
C LYS A 369 -26.18 24.09 30.85
N LEU A 370 -25.67 22.86 30.75
CA LEU A 370 -26.33 21.67 31.28
C LEU A 370 -26.33 21.65 32.82
N GLU A 371 -25.26 22.12 33.47
CA GLU A 371 -25.22 22.27 34.94
C GLU A 371 -26.15 23.39 35.42
N ALA A 372 -26.22 24.52 34.71
CA ALA A 372 -27.15 25.60 35.02
C ALA A 372 -28.63 25.19 34.90
N LEU A 373 -28.94 24.21 34.04
CA LEU A 373 -30.27 23.63 33.90
C LEU A 373 -30.59 22.62 35.01
N LYS A 374 -29.60 21.92 35.56
CA LYS A 374 -29.76 21.02 36.71
C LYS A 374 -29.98 21.75 38.03
N LEU A 375 -29.58 23.02 38.16
CA LEU A 375 -29.76 23.83 39.37
C LEU A 375 -31.10 24.59 39.42
N LYS A 376 -31.97 24.44 38.41
CA LYS A 376 -33.29 25.09 38.31
C LYS A 376 -34.48 24.12 38.33
N GLY A 377 -34.23 22.83 38.54
CA GLY A 377 -35.24 21.82 38.88
C GLY A 377 -34.98 21.33 40.29
#